data_AF-A0A177QI08-F1
#
_entry.id   AF-A0A177QI08-F1
#
_cell.length_a   1.000
_cell.length_b   1.000
_cell.length_c   1.000
_cell.angle_alpha   90.00
_cell.angle_beta   90.00
_cell.angle_gamma   90.00
#
_symmetry.space_group_name_H-M   'P 1'
#
loop_
_entity.id
_entity.type
_entity.pdbx_description
1 polymer ?
#
loop_
_entity_poly.entity_id
_entity_poly.type
_entity_poly.pdbx_seq_one_letter_code
_entity_poly.pdbx_strand_id
1 'polypeptide(L)'
;MDSLHQLETIILLLIAVLALAAFARKLVIPYPILLVIGGLVLGFIPGVPTLRLDPDVVFLVFLPPILWSAAYFTSWRDFRSNLRPITLLAVGLVLATTAAVAVVAHIWLPGLGWAGAIALGAIVSPPDAVSATAIAKRLGLPYRVVTVLEGESLVNDATTLILYRAAVMAAVSGTFILSDTVLDFFIAAGVGVVVGLLVGVVARWALKLMKDSFSEIAVTLLSPYIAWVLAEQAHASGVLACVAGGLYLRQHFSAAVAPTTRIQARAVWDFLVFVLNGLIFILIGLQLGALHEAIPSGMFLPLMLSGVLVSVTAIVVRLIWVPLAAWIPRLLSPSLRARDPMPHWSVLFIIGWTGMRGIVSLAAALALPLTTAAGAPFPFRAEIILITFSVILATLVVQGLSLAPLIRALKLKEDGTLEREEMQAREHAATAALVRLDEVANEGWPIPEHLDQMRVHYGDRVQRYTKDGTAPECTAESIEIFQRLRHETLTAERLAVIRLRNDGVISDDVLHRLEHELDVEALQLGIGERRVSSGGDNSG
;
A
#
# COMPACT_ATOMS: atom_id res chain seq x y z
N MET A 1 36.47 3.00 8.12
CA MET A 1 36.13 4.45 8.19
C MET A 1 35.00 4.77 7.22
N ASP A 2 34.95 4.15 6.04
CA ASP A 2 33.87 4.31 5.05
C ASP A 2 32.48 3.94 5.58
N SER A 3 32.37 2.88 6.38
CA SER A 3 31.11 2.46 7.01
C SER A 3 30.58 3.48 8.03
N LEU A 4 31.47 4.16 8.77
CA LEU A 4 31.09 5.24 9.70
C LEU A 4 30.59 6.48 8.94
N HIS A 5 31.24 6.85 7.83
CA HIS A 5 30.80 7.97 7.00
C HIS A 5 29.45 7.68 6.31
N GLN A 6 29.20 6.43 5.92
CA GLN A 6 27.89 6.01 5.40
C GLN A 6 26.79 6.14 6.46
N LEU A 7 27.05 5.71 7.69
CA LEU A 7 26.13 5.87 8.82
C LEU A 7 25.84 7.34 9.13
N GLU A 8 26.87 8.19 9.18
CA GLU A 8 26.72 9.64 9.36
C GLU A 8 25.85 10.26 8.26
N THR A 9 26.07 9.84 7.00
CA THR A 9 25.27 10.29 5.85
C THR A 9 23.80 9.88 6.01
N ILE A 10 23.53 8.63 6.41
CA ILE A 10 22.15 8.16 6.63
C ILE A 10 21.47 8.97 7.74
N ILE A 11 22.18 9.24 8.84
CA ILE A 11 21.63 10.05 9.94
C ILE A 11 21.32 11.47 9.46
N LEU A 12 22.23 12.10 8.71
CA LEU A 12 22.03 13.43 8.15
C LEU A 12 20.84 13.46 7.18
N LEU A 13 20.68 12.42 6.34
CA LEU A 13 19.52 12.27 5.47
C LEU A 13 18.22 12.10 6.26
N LEU A 14 18.21 11.33 7.35
CA LEU A 14 17.04 11.21 8.23
C LEU A 14 16.66 12.55 8.87
N ILE A 15 17.64 13.33 9.32
CA ILE A 15 17.40 14.68 9.84
C ILE A 15 16.80 15.57 8.75
N ALA A 16 17.33 15.52 7.52
CA ALA A 16 16.82 16.27 6.39
C ALA A 16 15.39 15.84 6.02
N VAL A 17 15.09 14.54 6.02
CA VAL A 17 13.74 14.00 5.80
C VAL A 17 12.76 14.55 6.82
N LEU A 18 13.10 14.54 8.10
CA LEU A 18 12.26 15.08 9.17
C LEU A 18 12.03 16.59 9.02
N ALA A 19 13.09 17.35 8.73
CA ALA A 19 13.02 18.80 8.53
C ALA A 19 12.14 19.17 7.31
N LEU A 20 12.36 18.52 6.18
CA LEU A 20 11.59 18.74 4.96
C LEU A 20 10.14 18.27 5.13
N ALA A 21 9.88 17.12 5.75
CA ALA A 21 8.51 16.67 6.01
C ALA A 21 7.76 17.64 6.94
N ALA A 22 8.43 18.19 7.96
CA ALA A 22 7.84 19.22 8.82
C ALA A 22 7.52 20.50 8.03
N PHE A 23 8.38 20.88 7.08
CA PHE A 23 8.17 22.03 6.22
C PHE A 23 7.05 21.81 5.19
N ALA A 24 6.92 20.60 4.63
CA ALA A 24 5.86 20.23 3.69
C ALA A 24 4.46 20.47 4.28
N ARG A 25 4.28 20.16 5.58
CA ARG A 25 3.02 20.40 6.29
C ARG A 25 2.65 21.87 6.33
N LYS A 26 3.62 22.79 6.45
CA LYS A 26 3.39 24.24 6.43
C LYS A 26 2.98 24.73 5.03
N LEU A 27 3.56 24.16 3.98
CA LEU A 27 3.27 24.52 2.59
C LEU A 27 2.01 23.86 2.01
N VAL A 28 1.42 22.90 2.72
CA VAL A 28 0.24 22.13 2.27
C VAL A 28 0.54 21.32 0.99
N ILE A 29 1.82 21.01 0.75
CA ILE A 29 2.31 20.21 -0.38
C ILE A 29 2.56 18.77 0.09
N PRO A 30 2.28 17.75 -0.74
CA PRO A 30 2.66 16.36 -0.44
C PRO A 30 4.16 16.24 -0.13
N TYR A 31 4.50 15.64 1.02
CA TYR A 31 5.88 15.53 1.46
C TYR A 31 6.82 14.80 0.49
N PRO A 32 6.41 13.76 -0.29
CA PRO A 32 7.30 13.12 -1.27
C PRO A 32 7.86 14.10 -2.29
N ILE A 33 7.05 15.07 -2.73
CA ILE A 33 7.45 16.09 -3.71
C ILE A 33 8.54 16.97 -3.13
N LEU A 34 8.35 17.43 -1.88
CA LEU A 34 9.33 18.29 -1.23
C LEU A 34 10.62 17.53 -0.89
N LEU A 35 10.55 16.23 -0.58
CA LEU A 35 11.73 15.40 -0.35
C LEU A 35 12.56 15.21 -1.62
N VAL A 36 11.94 14.95 -2.76
CA VAL A 36 12.65 14.83 -4.04
C VAL A 36 13.29 16.17 -4.43
N ILE A 37 12.56 17.28 -4.32
CA ILE A 37 13.11 18.62 -4.61
C ILE A 37 14.22 18.98 -3.62
N GLY A 38 14.04 18.70 -2.33
CA GLY A 38 15.05 18.94 -1.30
C GLY A 38 16.30 18.11 -1.52
N GLY A 39 16.15 16.82 -1.82
CA GLY A 39 17.26 15.94 -2.20
C GLY A 39 17.98 16.43 -3.45
N LEU A 40 17.25 16.94 -4.44
CA LEU A 40 17.82 17.55 -5.64
C LEU A 40 18.69 18.76 -5.31
N VAL A 41 18.17 19.69 -4.50
CA VAL A 41 18.93 20.86 -4.05
C VAL A 41 20.17 20.43 -3.28
N LEU A 42 20.06 19.46 -2.37
CA LEU A 42 21.19 18.90 -1.62
C LEU A 42 22.22 18.24 -2.55
N GLY A 43 21.78 17.57 -3.62
CA GLY A 43 22.66 16.91 -4.59
C GLY A 43 23.51 17.86 -5.42
N PHE A 44 23.14 19.15 -5.50
CA PHE A 44 23.95 20.19 -6.13
C PHE A 44 24.90 20.91 -5.16
N ILE A 45 24.83 20.61 -3.85
CA ILE A 45 25.72 21.23 -2.86
C ILE A 45 27.07 20.48 -2.88
N PRO A 46 28.18 21.15 -3.18
CA PRO A 46 29.49 20.53 -3.18
C PRO A 46 29.86 20.03 -1.78
N GLY A 47 30.37 18.80 -1.69
CA GLY A 47 30.78 18.18 -0.41
C GLY A 47 29.71 17.30 0.25
N VAL A 48 28.49 17.22 -0.29
CA VAL A 48 27.51 16.22 0.16
C VAL A 48 27.88 14.86 -0.43
N PRO A 49 28.12 13.82 0.42
CA PRO A 49 28.49 12.50 -0.07
C PRO A 49 27.33 11.87 -0.85
N THR A 50 27.65 11.29 -2.02
CA THR A 50 26.68 10.56 -2.84
C THR A 50 26.57 9.12 -2.36
N LEU A 51 25.43 8.75 -1.79
CA LEU A 51 25.18 7.38 -1.34
C LEU A 51 24.91 6.50 -2.57
N ARG A 52 25.90 5.68 -2.96
CA ARG A 52 25.70 4.63 -3.96
C ARG A 52 24.99 3.46 -3.30
N LEU A 53 23.70 3.33 -3.57
CA LEU A 53 22.90 2.22 -3.07
C LEU A 53 23.14 0.99 -3.94
N ASP A 54 23.47 -0.11 -3.28
CA ASP A 54 23.42 -1.42 -3.91
C ASP A 54 21.95 -1.75 -4.23
N PRO A 55 21.63 -2.09 -5.49
CA PRO A 55 20.27 -2.44 -5.89
C PRO A 55 19.66 -3.56 -5.05
N ASP A 56 20.45 -4.55 -4.64
CA ASP A 56 19.97 -5.68 -3.84
C ASP A 56 19.56 -5.22 -2.43
N VAL A 57 20.27 -4.24 -1.89
CA VAL A 57 19.89 -3.58 -0.62
C VAL A 57 18.59 -2.81 -0.80
N VAL A 58 18.39 -2.11 -1.93
CA VAL A 58 17.13 -1.40 -2.19
C VAL A 58 15.96 -2.38 -2.26
N PHE A 59 16.14 -3.47 -3.01
CA PHE A 59 15.13 -4.52 -3.14
C PHE A 59 14.85 -5.23 -1.83
N LEU A 60 15.85 -5.59 -1.03
CA LEU A 60 15.62 -6.34 0.20
C LEU A 60 15.14 -5.47 1.37
N VAL A 61 15.66 -4.25 1.52
CA VAL A 61 15.38 -3.40 2.69
C VAL A 61 14.09 -2.60 2.54
N PHE A 62 13.77 -2.11 1.34
CA PHE A 62 12.67 -1.16 1.18
C PHE A 62 11.41 -1.80 0.60
N LEU A 63 11.53 -2.62 -0.44
CA LEU A 63 10.35 -3.15 -1.14
C LEU A 63 9.50 -4.08 -0.27
N PRO A 64 10.04 -5.11 0.43
CA PRO A 64 9.26 -6.06 1.22
C PRO A 64 8.35 -5.37 2.24
N PRO A 65 8.84 -4.49 3.14
CA PRO A 65 7.96 -3.83 4.10
C PRO A 65 6.94 -2.91 3.43
N ILE A 66 7.30 -2.18 2.36
CA ILE A 66 6.37 -1.29 1.66
C ILE A 66 5.24 -2.10 1.02
N LEU A 67 5.58 -3.13 0.24
CA LEU A 67 4.62 -3.99 -0.45
C LEU A 67 3.73 -4.76 0.52
N TRP A 68 4.33 -5.33 1.56
CA TRP A 68 3.59 -6.04 2.59
C TRP A 68 2.67 -5.09 3.34
N SER A 69 3.13 -3.90 3.75
CA SER A 69 2.28 -2.93 4.45
C SER A 69 1.08 -2.50 3.60
N ALA A 70 1.28 -2.27 2.29
CA ALA A 70 0.23 -1.93 1.38
C ALA A 70 -0.81 -3.06 1.30
N ALA A 71 -0.36 -4.30 1.10
CA ALA A 71 -1.24 -5.48 1.05
C ALA A 71 -1.93 -5.76 2.39
N TYR A 72 -1.20 -5.61 3.49
CA TYR A 72 -1.64 -5.87 4.85
C TYR A 72 -2.72 -4.90 5.31
N PHE A 73 -2.80 -3.70 4.72
CA PHE A 73 -3.82 -2.72 5.04
C PHE A 73 -4.94 -2.61 4.00
N THR A 74 -4.82 -3.29 2.86
CA THR A 74 -5.89 -3.41 1.87
C THR A 74 -6.92 -4.46 2.29
N SER A 75 -8.21 -4.18 2.08
CA SER A 75 -9.28 -5.13 2.35
C SER A 75 -9.38 -6.21 1.27
N TRP A 76 -9.44 -7.48 1.68
CA TRP A 76 -9.53 -8.59 0.71
C TRP A 76 -10.84 -8.57 -0.07
N ARG A 77 -11.94 -8.21 0.59
CA ARG A 77 -13.28 -8.11 -0.02
C ARG A 77 -13.29 -7.08 -1.15
N ASP A 78 -12.75 -5.88 -0.90
CA ASP A 78 -12.82 -4.77 -1.86
C ASP A 78 -11.78 -4.94 -2.98
N PHE A 79 -10.64 -5.56 -2.66
CA PHE A 79 -9.70 -6.05 -3.68
C PHE A 79 -10.38 -7.07 -4.60
N ARG A 80 -11.07 -8.08 -4.04
CA ARG A 80 -11.78 -9.11 -4.81
C ARG A 80 -12.89 -8.52 -5.69
N SER A 81 -13.69 -7.58 -5.17
CA SER A 81 -14.78 -6.94 -5.92
C SER A 81 -14.27 -6.08 -7.08
N ASN A 82 -13.01 -5.61 -7.01
CA ASN A 82 -12.35 -4.81 -8.03
C ASN A 82 -11.22 -5.56 -8.78
N LEU A 83 -11.19 -6.90 -8.75
CA LEU A 83 -10.13 -7.68 -9.42
C LEU A 83 -9.99 -7.35 -10.90
N ARG A 84 -11.11 -7.18 -11.64
CA ARG A 84 -11.06 -6.85 -13.08
C ARG A 84 -10.36 -5.51 -13.36
N PRO A 85 -10.80 -4.36 -12.81
CA PRO A 85 -10.09 -3.11 -13.06
C PRO A 85 -8.65 -3.15 -12.53
N ILE A 86 -8.40 -3.78 -11.38
CA ILE A 86 -7.05 -3.92 -10.83
C ILE A 86 -6.15 -4.70 -11.80
N THR A 87 -6.56 -5.86 -12.32
CA THR A 87 -5.72 -6.65 -13.24
C THR A 87 -5.51 -5.98 -14.59
N LEU A 88 -6.53 -5.30 -15.13
CA LEU A 88 -6.41 -4.54 -16.38
C LEU A 88 -5.43 -3.37 -16.26
N LEU A 89 -5.29 -2.77 -15.07
CA LEU A 89 -4.30 -1.72 -14.82
C LEU A 89 -2.93 -2.31 -14.42
N ALA A 90 -2.89 -3.26 -13.50
CA ALA A 90 -1.63 -3.80 -13.00
C ALA A 90 -0.86 -4.68 -14.01
N VAL A 91 -1.56 -5.31 -14.95
CA VAL A 91 -0.93 -6.15 -15.98
C VAL A 91 -1.10 -5.51 -17.35
N GLY A 92 -2.35 -5.21 -17.74
CA GLY A 92 -2.66 -4.71 -19.07
C GLY A 92 -2.02 -3.35 -19.37
N LEU A 93 -2.24 -2.35 -18.51
CA LEU A 93 -1.62 -1.03 -18.68
C LEU A 93 -0.10 -1.12 -18.57
N VAL A 94 0.45 -2.00 -17.73
CA VAL A 94 1.89 -2.16 -17.60
C VAL A 94 2.50 -2.63 -18.92
N LEU A 95 1.97 -3.71 -19.50
CA LEU A 95 2.41 -4.22 -20.79
C LEU A 95 2.26 -3.17 -21.91
N ALA A 96 1.13 -2.45 -21.95
CA ALA A 96 0.88 -1.41 -22.94
C ALA A 96 1.87 -0.24 -22.80
N THR A 97 2.15 0.20 -21.58
CA THR A 97 3.09 1.29 -21.29
C THR A 97 4.52 0.87 -21.62
N THR A 98 4.93 -0.34 -21.23
CA THR A 98 6.23 -0.89 -21.58
C THR A 98 6.42 -0.97 -23.10
N ALA A 99 5.45 -1.50 -23.84
CA ALA A 99 5.53 -1.59 -25.29
C ALA A 99 5.61 -0.20 -25.95
N ALA A 100 4.74 0.73 -25.55
CA ALA A 100 4.72 2.09 -26.11
C ALA A 100 6.02 2.85 -25.83
N VAL A 101 6.52 2.79 -24.59
CA VAL A 101 7.78 3.43 -24.21
C VAL A 101 8.96 2.77 -24.92
N ALA A 102 8.98 1.44 -25.04
CA ALA A 102 10.04 0.74 -25.77
C ALA A 102 10.11 1.17 -27.23
N VAL A 103 8.97 1.28 -27.91
CA VAL A 103 8.90 1.76 -29.30
C VAL A 103 9.43 3.19 -29.40
N VAL A 104 8.96 4.09 -28.52
CA VAL A 104 9.39 5.50 -28.53
C VAL A 104 10.89 5.62 -28.23
N ALA A 105 11.39 4.91 -27.23
CA ALA A 105 12.79 4.93 -26.84
C ALA A 105 13.70 4.36 -27.94
N HIS A 106 13.31 3.24 -28.57
CA HIS A 106 14.08 2.63 -29.65
C HIS A 106 14.21 3.54 -30.87
N ILE A 107 13.14 4.28 -31.21
CA ILE A 107 13.14 5.23 -32.34
C ILE A 107 13.92 6.49 -31.99
N TRP A 108 13.76 7.01 -30.76
CA TRP A 108 14.31 8.31 -30.35
C TRP A 108 15.78 8.25 -29.94
N LEU A 109 16.24 7.13 -29.39
CA LEU A 109 17.62 6.90 -28.96
C LEU A 109 18.33 5.97 -29.96
N PRO A 110 18.93 6.51 -31.03
CA PRO A 110 19.61 5.70 -32.03
C PRO A 110 20.73 4.88 -31.39
N GLY A 111 20.67 3.56 -31.61
CA GLY A 111 21.63 2.60 -31.03
C GLY A 111 21.12 1.86 -29.80
N LEU A 112 20.01 2.29 -29.17
CA LEU A 112 19.38 1.54 -28.09
C LEU A 112 18.70 0.29 -28.64
N GLY A 113 19.20 -0.90 -28.31
CA GLY A 113 18.55 -2.16 -28.72
C GLY A 113 17.17 -2.37 -28.07
N TRP A 114 16.36 -3.25 -28.65
CA TRP A 114 15.02 -3.59 -28.13
C TRP A 114 15.03 -4.02 -26.66
N ALA A 115 16.02 -4.81 -26.25
CA ALA A 115 16.13 -5.26 -24.87
C ALA A 115 16.31 -4.09 -23.88
N GLY A 116 17.16 -3.11 -24.20
CA GLY A 116 17.33 -1.90 -23.39
C GLY A 116 16.08 -1.01 -23.40
N ALA A 117 15.40 -0.91 -24.55
CA ALA A 117 14.17 -0.15 -24.69
C ALA A 117 13.00 -0.77 -23.91
N ILE A 118 12.86 -2.10 -23.93
CA ILE A 118 11.88 -2.84 -23.10
C ILE A 118 12.23 -2.72 -21.63
N ALA A 119 13.51 -2.77 -21.25
CA ALA A 119 13.93 -2.56 -19.87
C ALA A 119 13.53 -1.16 -19.37
N LEU A 120 13.82 -0.11 -20.15
CA LEU A 120 13.38 1.25 -19.85
C LEU A 120 11.85 1.34 -19.74
N GLY A 121 11.13 0.75 -20.70
CA GLY A 121 9.67 0.71 -20.69
C GLY A 121 9.07 -0.02 -19.49
N ALA A 122 9.69 -1.12 -19.04
CA ALA A 122 9.30 -1.84 -17.84
C ALA A 122 9.52 -0.95 -16.61
N ILE A 123 10.71 -0.38 -16.48
CA ILE A 123 11.12 0.48 -15.35
C ILE A 123 10.14 1.64 -15.12
N VAL A 124 9.71 2.35 -16.17
CA VAL A 124 8.89 3.58 -16.03
C VAL A 124 7.37 3.34 -16.07
N SER A 125 6.97 2.08 -16.25
CA SER A 125 5.58 1.69 -16.41
C SER A 125 4.74 1.74 -15.12
N PRO A 126 5.17 1.16 -13.98
CA PRO A 126 4.31 1.06 -12.81
C PRO A 126 4.15 2.42 -12.14
N PRO A 127 2.91 2.88 -11.88
CA PRO A 127 2.70 3.98 -10.96
C PRO A 127 2.92 3.57 -9.51
N ASP A 128 3.42 4.50 -8.70
CA ASP A 128 3.39 4.50 -7.25
C ASP A 128 2.04 5.04 -6.74
N ALA A 129 1.21 4.13 -6.23
CA ALA A 129 -0.06 4.55 -5.65
C ALA A 129 0.08 5.20 -4.27
N VAL A 130 1.17 4.99 -3.52
CA VAL A 130 1.29 5.53 -2.15
C VAL A 130 1.20 7.05 -2.15
N SER A 131 1.93 7.68 -3.08
CA SER A 131 1.88 9.12 -3.27
C SER A 131 0.48 9.61 -3.70
N ALA A 132 -0.20 8.84 -4.57
CA ALA A 132 -1.51 9.21 -5.11
C ALA A 132 -2.63 9.06 -4.08
N THR A 133 -2.60 7.96 -3.32
CA THR A 133 -3.64 7.60 -2.36
C THR A 133 -3.56 8.49 -1.12
N ALA A 134 -2.36 8.94 -0.72
CA ALA A 134 -2.20 9.95 0.32
C ALA A 134 -2.94 11.26 -0.01
N ILE A 135 -2.88 11.70 -1.27
CA ILE A 135 -3.60 12.90 -1.75
C ILE A 135 -5.09 12.59 -1.90
N ALA A 136 -5.44 11.42 -2.46
CA ALA A 136 -6.80 10.98 -2.70
C ALA A 136 -7.64 10.90 -1.42
N LYS A 137 -7.10 10.23 -0.38
CA LYS A 137 -7.76 10.07 0.93
C LYS A 137 -7.96 11.42 1.60
N ARG A 138 -6.97 12.30 1.54
CA ARG A 138 -7.05 13.65 2.14
C ARG A 138 -8.11 14.55 1.49
N LEU A 139 -8.38 14.37 0.19
CA LEU A 139 -9.35 15.17 -0.56
C LEU A 139 -10.72 14.50 -0.72
N GLY A 140 -10.93 13.34 -0.08
CA GLY A 140 -12.23 12.65 -0.07
C GLY A 140 -12.63 12.10 -1.44
N LEU A 141 -11.69 11.50 -2.18
CA LEU A 141 -12.03 10.77 -3.40
C LEU A 141 -12.91 9.54 -3.09
N PRO A 142 -13.79 9.12 -4.01
CA PRO A 142 -14.63 7.94 -3.80
C PRO A 142 -13.81 6.73 -3.38
N TYR A 143 -14.29 6.00 -2.37
CA TYR A 143 -13.60 4.86 -1.77
C TYR A 143 -13.10 3.85 -2.81
N ARG A 144 -13.97 3.49 -3.78
CA ARG A 144 -13.62 2.57 -4.87
C ARG A 144 -12.44 3.03 -5.72
N VAL A 145 -12.27 4.34 -5.93
CA VAL A 145 -11.12 4.89 -6.68
C VAL A 145 -9.83 4.64 -5.92
N VAL A 146 -9.83 4.89 -4.60
CA VAL A 146 -8.69 4.63 -3.73
C VAL A 146 -8.34 3.14 -3.73
N THR A 147 -9.33 2.25 -3.58
CA THR A 147 -9.13 0.80 -3.62
C THR A 147 -8.52 0.32 -4.94
N VAL A 148 -8.99 0.85 -6.08
CA VAL A 148 -8.46 0.47 -7.40
C VAL A 148 -7.02 0.95 -7.57
N LEU A 149 -6.69 2.16 -7.13
CA LEU A 149 -5.33 2.70 -7.21
C LEU A 149 -4.36 1.93 -6.30
N GLU A 150 -4.75 1.65 -5.05
CA GLU A 150 -3.94 0.83 -4.13
C GLU A 150 -3.74 -0.58 -4.72
N GLY A 151 -4.82 -1.23 -5.16
CA GLY A 151 -4.75 -2.57 -5.74
C GLY A 151 -3.91 -2.66 -7.01
N GLU A 152 -3.95 -1.63 -7.86
CA GLU A 152 -3.06 -1.54 -9.03
C GLU A 152 -1.59 -1.59 -8.61
N SER A 153 -1.20 -0.77 -7.62
CA SER A 153 0.18 -0.68 -7.14
C SER A 153 0.68 -1.91 -6.39
N LEU A 154 -0.22 -2.74 -5.87
CA LEU A 154 0.18 -4.02 -5.26
C LEU A 154 0.68 -5.01 -6.30
N VAL A 155 0.07 -5.03 -7.49
CA VAL A 155 0.32 -6.08 -8.49
C VAL A 155 1.24 -5.59 -9.63
N ASN A 156 1.24 -4.30 -9.93
CA ASN A 156 2.02 -3.74 -11.05
C ASN A 156 3.55 -3.90 -10.88
N ASP A 157 4.04 -3.87 -9.65
CA ASP A 157 5.45 -4.02 -9.31
C ASP A 157 5.94 -5.43 -9.66
N ALA A 158 5.09 -6.43 -9.48
CA ALA A 158 5.38 -7.80 -9.88
C ALA A 158 5.50 -7.91 -11.40
N THR A 159 4.52 -7.38 -12.14
CA THR A 159 4.54 -7.35 -13.61
C THR A 159 5.81 -6.65 -14.11
N THR A 160 6.14 -5.52 -13.49
CA THR A 160 7.29 -4.69 -13.86
C THR A 160 8.61 -5.40 -13.65
N LEU A 161 8.87 -5.94 -12.45
CA LEU A 161 10.14 -6.59 -12.15
C LEU A 161 10.37 -7.84 -13.00
N ILE A 162 9.30 -8.55 -13.37
CA ILE A 162 9.44 -9.71 -14.25
C ILE A 162 9.77 -9.27 -15.69
N LEU A 163 9.05 -8.29 -16.25
CA LEU A 163 9.37 -7.73 -17.57
C LEU A 163 10.78 -7.16 -17.62
N TYR A 164 11.19 -6.46 -16.55
CA TYR A 164 12.53 -5.94 -16.39
C TYR A 164 13.59 -7.06 -16.39
N ARG A 165 13.42 -8.11 -15.57
CA ARG A 165 14.36 -9.24 -15.52
C ARG A 165 14.47 -9.94 -16.87
N ALA A 166 13.35 -10.15 -17.55
CA ALA A 166 13.34 -10.72 -18.91
C ALA A 166 14.09 -9.84 -19.92
N ALA A 167 13.88 -8.52 -19.88
CA ALA A 167 14.55 -7.58 -20.76
C ALA A 167 16.06 -7.51 -20.50
N VAL A 168 16.47 -7.49 -19.23
CA VAL A 168 17.89 -7.52 -18.84
C VAL A 168 18.54 -8.84 -19.25
N MET A 169 17.88 -9.96 -19.01
CA MET A 169 18.38 -11.28 -19.43
C MET A 169 18.57 -11.32 -20.95
N ALA A 170 17.63 -10.79 -21.73
CA ALA A 170 17.75 -10.68 -23.18
C ALA A 170 18.91 -9.77 -23.62
N ALA A 171 19.13 -8.65 -22.92
CA ALA A 171 20.24 -7.73 -23.19
C ALA A 171 21.61 -8.36 -22.87
N VAL A 172 21.67 -9.19 -21.83
CA VAL A 172 22.90 -9.83 -21.34
C VAL A 172 23.25 -11.09 -22.13
N SER A 173 22.26 -11.92 -22.47
CA SER A 173 22.44 -13.22 -23.13
C SER A 173 22.34 -13.15 -24.67
N GLY A 174 21.70 -12.12 -25.22
CA GLY A 174 21.46 -11.98 -26.65
C GLY A 174 20.39 -12.91 -27.24
N THR A 175 19.85 -13.84 -26.44
CA THR A 175 18.79 -14.78 -26.85
C THR A 175 17.46 -14.34 -26.25
N PHE A 176 16.44 -14.14 -27.09
CA PHE A 176 15.08 -13.84 -26.66
C PHE A 176 14.11 -14.89 -27.17
N ILE A 177 13.55 -15.70 -26.25
CA ILE A 177 12.48 -16.64 -26.55
C ILE A 177 11.22 -16.16 -25.80
N LEU A 178 10.33 -15.52 -26.54
CA LEU A 178 9.13 -14.88 -26.00
C LEU A 178 8.17 -15.89 -25.33
N SER A 179 8.08 -17.13 -25.85
CA SER A 179 7.18 -18.16 -25.31
C SER A 179 7.58 -18.64 -23.91
N ASP A 180 8.86 -18.91 -23.72
CA ASP A 180 9.38 -19.49 -22.48
C ASP A 180 9.31 -18.44 -21.36
N THR A 181 9.61 -17.19 -21.70
CA THR A 181 9.51 -16.03 -20.79
C THR A 181 8.09 -15.83 -20.23
N VAL A 182 7.05 -16.06 -21.05
CA VAL A 182 5.66 -15.91 -20.59
C VAL A 182 5.24 -17.05 -19.69
N LEU A 183 5.67 -18.28 -19.97
CA LEU A 183 5.37 -19.42 -19.11
C LEU A 183 6.09 -19.30 -17.75
N ASP A 184 7.37 -18.94 -17.77
CA ASP A 184 8.17 -18.69 -16.57
C ASP A 184 7.56 -17.56 -15.71
N PHE A 185 6.97 -16.54 -16.33
CA PHE A 185 6.23 -15.50 -15.63
C PHE A 185 5.08 -16.07 -14.80
N PHE A 186 4.21 -16.90 -15.39
CA PHE A 186 3.06 -17.45 -14.66
C PHE A 186 3.47 -18.45 -13.59
N ILE A 187 4.54 -19.23 -13.84
CA ILE A 187 5.11 -20.15 -12.85
C ILE A 187 5.70 -19.36 -11.67
N ALA A 188 6.59 -18.40 -11.92
CA ALA A 188 7.21 -17.58 -10.88
C ALA A 188 6.18 -16.78 -10.08
N ALA A 189 5.11 -16.31 -10.74
CA ALA A 189 3.99 -15.65 -10.08
C ALA A 189 3.20 -16.60 -9.18
N GLY A 190 2.83 -17.78 -9.70
CA GLY A 190 2.09 -18.79 -8.95
C GLY A 190 2.87 -19.31 -7.73
N VAL A 191 4.15 -19.63 -7.91
CA VAL A 191 5.04 -20.06 -6.80
C VAL A 191 5.18 -18.95 -5.77
N GLY A 192 5.35 -17.69 -6.21
CA GLY A 192 5.42 -16.54 -5.31
C GLY A 192 4.17 -16.41 -4.43
N VAL A 193 2.98 -16.53 -5.03
CA VAL A 193 1.71 -16.54 -4.27
C VAL A 193 1.67 -17.67 -3.25
N VAL A 194 2.05 -18.89 -3.64
CA VAL A 194 2.07 -20.04 -2.72
C VAL A 194 3.02 -19.81 -1.55
N VAL A 195 4.25 -19.35 -1.82
CA VAL A 195 5.23 -19.02 -0.77
C VAL A 195 4.69 -17.94 0.16
N GLY A 196 4.09 -16.88 -0.38
CA GLY A 196 3.47 -15.81 0.39
C GLY A 196 2.36 -16.31 1.33
N LEU A 197 1.46 -17.16 0.82
CA LEU A 197 0.39 -17.77 1.62
C LEU A 197 0.96 -18.65 2.73
N LEU A 198 1.98 -19.47 2.44
CA LEU A 198 2.65 -20.30 3.45
C LEU A 198 3.25 -19.45 4.57
N VAL A 199 3.98 -18.38 4.22
CA VAL A 199 4.53 -17.44 5.21
C VAL A 199 3.43 -16.75 6.00
N GLY A 200 2.33 -16.34 5.35
CA GLY A 200 1.17 -15.76 6.02
C GLY A 200 0.51 -16.71 7.03
N VAL A 201 0.41 -18.00 6.70
CA VAL A 201 -0.10 -19.06 7.61
C VAL A 201 0.83 -19.22 8.81
N VAL A 202 2.13 -19.32 8.57
CA VAL A 202 3.14 -19.46 9.64
C VAL A 202 3.15 -18.22 10.54
N ALA A 203 3.10 -17.02 9.97
CA ALA A 203 3.03 -15.77 10.72
C ALA A 203 1.77 -15.72 11.59
N ARG A 204 0.60 -16.10 11.06
CA ARG A 204 -0.64 -16.21 11.84
C ARG A 204 -0.50 -17.18 13.00
N TRP A 205 0.12 -18.34 12.78
CA TRP A 205 0.36 -19.32 13.83
C TRP A 205 1.30 -18.76 14.91
N ALA A 206 2.39 -18.11 14.52
CA ALA A 206 3.31 -17.44 15.43
C ALA A 206 2.60 -16.36 16.27
N LEU A 207 1.77 -15.50 15.67
CA LEU A 207 0.99 -14.48 16.39
C LEU A 207 0.08 -15.06 17.46
N LYS A 208 -0.53 -16.23 17.20
CA LYS A 208 -1.39 -16.90 18.20
C LYS A 208 -0.59 -17.44 19.39
N LEU A 209 0.65 -17.85 19.17
CA LEU A 209 1.53 -18.41 20.20
C LEU A 209 2.16 -17.33 21.09
N MET A 210 2.52 -16.19 20.51
CA MET A 210 3.07 -15.06 21.24
C MET A 210 1.99 -14.48 22.16
N LYS A 211 2.36 -13.78 23.24
CA LYS A 211 1.40 -13.18 24.21
C LYS A 211 1.67 -11.70 24.48
N ASP A 212 2.83 -11.20 24.08
CA ASP A 212 3.25 -9.81 24.27
C ASP A 212 3.17 -9.02 22.96
N SER A 213 2.81 -7.73 23.07
CA SER A 213 2.58 -6.87 21.91
C SER A 213 3.83 -6.68 21.04
N PHE A 214 5.01 -6.58 21.65
CA PHE A 214 6.25 -6.33 20.92
C PHE A 214 6.66 -7.52 20.04
N SER A 215 6.57 -8.75 20.55
CA SER A 215 6.91 -9.93 19.76
C SER A 215 5.89 -10.17 18.64
N GLU A 216 4.60 -9.90 18.89
CA GLU A 216 3.57 -9.90 17.85
C GLU A 216 3.91 -8.90 16.72
N ILE A 217 4.28 -7.66 17.07
CA ILE A 217 4.70 -6.65 16.08
C ILE A 217 5.96 -7.12 15.33
N ALA A 218 6.95 -7.68 16.04
CA ALA A 218 8.18 -8.19 15.43
C ALA A 218 7.90 -9.30 14.41
N VAL A 219 6.96 -10.21 14.68
CA VAL A 219 6.52 -11.22 13.70
C VAL A 219 5.97 -10.55 12.45
N THR A 220 5.13 -9.53 12.59
CA THR A 220 4.61 -8.81 11.41
C THR A 220 5.71 -8.12 10.61
N LEU A 221 6.72 -7.55 11.27
CA LEU A 221 7.84 -6.87 10.61
C LEU A 221 8.82 -7.82 9.93
N LEU A 222 9.02 -9.03 10.48
CA LEU A 222 9.91 -10.04 9.90
C LEU A 222 9.27 -10.80 8.73
N SER A 223 7.96 -11.01 8.78
CA SER A 223 7.18 -11.71 7.74
C SER A 223 7.47 -11.28 6.29
N PRO A 224 7.52 -9.97 5.94
CA PRO A 224 7.85 -9.55 4.58
C PRO A 224 9.23 -10.01 4.10
N TYR A 225 10.24 -9.91 4.95
CA TYR A 225 11.61 -10.31 4.58
C TYR A 225 11.70 -11.82 4.38
N ILE A 226 11.04 -12.61 5.24
CA ILE A 226 10.97 -14.07 5.09
C ILE A 226 10.28 -14.44 3.79
N ALA A 227 9.12 -13.83 3.49
CA ALA A 227 8.40 -14.07 2.24
C ALA A 227 9.25 -13.73 1.00
N TRP A 228 9.93 -12.59 1.03
CA TRP A 228 10.82 -12.16 -0.06
C TRP A 228 11.96 -13.14 -0.29
N VAL A 229 12.74 -13.43 0.77
CA VAL A 229 13.93 -14.27 0.69
C VAL A 229 13.59 -15.70 0.25
N LEU A 230 12.51 -16.29 0.78
CA LEU A 230 12.08 -17.63 0.36
C LEU A 230 11.61 -17.66 -1.09
N ALA A 231 10.92 -16.61 -1.54
CA ALA A 231 10.51 -16.51 -2.94
C ALA A 231 11.71 -16.38 -3.87
N GLU A 232 12.71 -15.56 -3.52
CA GLU A 232 13.92 -15.43 -4.35
C GLU A 232 14.76 -16.70 -4.40
N GLN A 233 14.89 -17.42 -3.29
CA GLN A 233 15.54 -18.74 -3.27
C GLN A 233 14.82 -19.76 -4.16
N ALA A 234 13.49 -19.65 -4.28
CA ALA A 234 12.68 -20.47 -5.18
C ALA A 234 12.61 -19.92 -6.62
N HIS A 235 13.39 -18.88 -6.96
CA HIS A 235 13.33 -18.16 -8.24
C HIS A 235 11.93 -17.64 -8.60
N ALA A 236 11.12 -17.35 -7.58
CA ALA A 236 9.75 -16.87 -7.70
C ALA A 236 9.65 -15.34 -7.51
N SER A 237 8.44 -14.79 -7.67
CA SER A 237 8.20 -13.36 -7.48
C SER A 237 8.09 -13.00 -5.99
N GLY A 238 9.14 -12.37 -5.44
CA GLY A 238 9.16 -11.82 -4.08
C GLY A 238 8.06 -10.78 -3.84
N VAL A 239 7.71 -9.98 -4.85
CA VAL A 239 6.60 -9.02 -4.78
C VAL A 239 5.28 -9.73 -4.52
N LEU A 240 4.94 -10.76 -5.32
CA LEU A 240 3.69 -11.50 -5.14
C LEU A 240 3.67 -12.32 -3.85
N ALA A 241 4.82 -12.77 -3.38
CA ALA A 241 4.91 -13.41 -2.06
C ALA A 241 4.56 -12.45 -0.93
N CYS A 242 5.10 -11.22 -0.95
CA CYS A 242 4.76 -10.19 0.03
C CYS A 242 3.28 -9.80 -0.04
N VAL A 243 2.73 -9.63 -1.24
CA VAL A 243 1.34 -9.23 -1.44
C VAL A 243 0.36 -10.31 -0.99
N ALA A 244 0.59 -11.57 -1.41
CA ALA A 244 -0.26 -12.69 -1.03
C ALA A 244 -0.21 -12.96 0.49
N GLY A 245 0.98 -12.93 1.08
CA GLY A 245 1.15 -13.10 2.53
C GLY A 245 0.53 -11.96 3.34
N GLY A 246 0.71 -10.70 2.91
CA GLY A 246 0.12 -9.52 3.54
C GLY A 246 -1.41 -9.55 3.52
N LEU A 247 -2.02 -9.83 2.36
CA LEU A 247 -3.48 -9.97 2.21
C LEU A 247 -4.04 -11.13 3.06
N TYR A 248 -3.34 -12.26 3.11
CA TYR A 248 -3.76 -13.40 3.93
C TYR A 248 -3.69 -13.09 5.42
N LEU A 249 -2.59 -12.47 5.88
CA LEU A 249 -2.42 -12.12 7.28
C LEU A 249 -3.46 -11.09 7.72
N ARG A 250 -3.72 -10.09 6.86
CA ARG A 250 -4.76 -9.07 7.04
C ARG A 250 -6.11 -9.68 7.38
N GLN A 251 -6.57 -10.66 6.60
CA GLN A 251 -7.87 -11.31 6.83
C GLN A 251 -7.99 -11.94 8.22
N HIS A 252 -6.88 -12.39 8.81
CA HIS A 252 -6.88 -13.14 10.08
C HIS A 252 -6.37 -12.33 11.27
N PHE A 253 -5.81 -11.14 11.05
CA PHE A 253 -5.12 -10.36 12.09
C PHE A 253 -6.06 -9.95 13.23
N SER A 254 -7.25 -9.43 12.91
CA SER A 254 -8.26 -9.03 13.90
C SER A 254 -8.81 -10.18 14.75
N ALA A 255 -8.52 -11.45 14.43
CA ALA A 255 -8.86 -12.57 15.30
C ALA A 255 -7.65 -13.08 16.10
N ALA A 256 -6.43 -12.78 15.66
CA ALA A 256 -5.20 -13.32 16.23
C ALA A 256 -4.58 -12.42 17.32
N VAL A 257 -4.81 -11.10 17.25
CA VAL A 257 -4.04 -10.10 18.00
C VAL A 257 -4.92 -9.25 18.92
N ALA A 258 -4.41 -8.90 20.10
CA ALA A 258 -5.13 -8.08 21.08
C ALA A 258 -5.28 -6.61 20.61
N PRO A 259 -6.35 -5.90 21.03
CA PRO A 259 -6.61 -4.48 20.76
C PRO A 259 -5.39 -3.54 20.81
N THR A 260 -4.70 -3.57 21.95
CA THR A 260 -3.56 -2.72 22.25
C THR A 260 -2.44 -2.91 21.24
N THR A 261 -2.13 -4.16 20.91
CA THR A 261 -1.15 -4.50 19.89
C THR A 261 -1.57 -4.01 18.51
N ARG A 262 -2.85 -3.98 18.13
CA ARG A 262 -3.28 -3.50 16.80
C ARG A 262 -2.98 -2.02 16.62
N ILE A 263 -3.30 -1.22 17.64
CA ILE A 263 -3.04 0.22 17.64
C ILE A 263 -1.52 0.47 17.57
N GLN A 264 -0.74 -0.25 18.39
CA GLN A 264 0.72 -0.14 18.39
C GLN A 264 1.33 -0.60 17.06
N ALA A 265 0.88 -1.73 16.52
CA ALA A 265 1.34 -2.26 15.23
C ALA A 265 1.11 -1.24 14.11
N ARG A 266 -0.09 -0.65 14.04
CA ARG A 266 -0.39 0.38 13.05
C ARG A 266 0.56 1.58 13.16
N ALA A 267 0.77 2.10 14.38
CA ALA A 267 1.69 3.21 14.59
C ALA A 267 3.13 2.87 14.16
N VAL A 268 3.61 1.66 14.49
CA VAL A 268 4.95 1.18 14.10
C VAL A 268 5.07 1.05 12.58
N TRP A 269 4.07 0.49 11.92
CA TRP A 269 4.04 0.36 10.46
C TRP A 269 4.00 1.72 9.76
N ASP A 270 3.12 2.63 10.20
CA ASP A 270 3.01 3.97 9.63
C ASP A 270 4.34 4.74 9.78
N PHE A 271 5.01 4.61 10.93
CA PHE A 271 6.35 5.17 11.16
C PHE A 271 7.40 4.54 10.25
N LEU A 272 7.45 3.21 10.16
CA LEU A 272 8.41 2.50 9.33
C LEU A 272 8.28 2.90 7.85
N VAL A 273 7.05 2.88 7.32
CA VAL A 273 6.75 3.28 5.93
C VAL A 273 7.11 4.74 5.70
N PHE A 274 6.83 5.63 6.65
CA PHE A 274 7.23 7.03 6.58
C PHE A 274 8.76 7.18 6.47
N VAL A 275 9.54 6.48 7.30
CA VAL A 275 11.01 6.54 7.28
C VAL A 275 11.56 5.97 5.97
N LEU A 276 11.09 4.79 5.55
CA LEU A 276 11.55 4.13 4.33
C LEU A 276 11.25 4.95 3.08
N ASN A 277 10.01 5.43 2.94
CA ASN A 277 9.62 6.31 1.83
C ASN A 277 10.40 7.62 1.87
N GLY A 278 10.55 8.19 3.07
CA GLY A 278 11.28 9.44 3.27
C GLY A 278 12.72 9.35 2.78
N LEU A 279 13.42 8.30 3.21
CA LEU A 279 14.78 7.99 2.77
C LEU A 279 14.87 7.78 1.27
N ILE A 280 13.95 7.02 0.67
CA ILE A 280 14.03 6.79 -0.77
C ILE A 280 13.79 8.09 -1.52
N PHE A 281 12.74 8.86 -1.22
CA PHE A 281 12.44 10.10 -1.95
C PHE A 281 13.57 11.13 -1.89
N ILE A 282 14.25 11.27 -0.75
CA ILE A 282 15.41 12.16 -0.67
C ILE A 282 16.62 11.60 -1.44
N LEU A 283 16.84 10.28 -1.41
CA LEU A 283 17.90 9.60 -2.15
C LEU A 283 17.69 9.70 -3.67
N ILE A 284 16.43 9.62 -4.13
CA ILE A 284 16.04 9.90 -5.51
C ILE A 284 16.60 11.28 -5.87
N GLY A 285 16.18 12.33 -5.15
CA GLY A 285 16.64 13.69 -5.42
C GLY A 285 18.17 13.83 -5.45
N LEU A 286 18.86 13.24 -4.47
CA LEU A 286 20.32 13.30 -4.35
C LEU A 286 21.04 12.67 -5.57
N GLN A 287 20.51 11.58 -6.12
CA GLN A 287 21.12 10.89 -7.25
C GLN A 287 21.14 11.72 -8.54
N LEU A 288 20.21 12.67 -8.73
CA LEU A 288 20.24 13.52 -9.92
C LEU A 288 21.47 14.44 -9.94
N GLY A 289 21.88 14.96 -8.80
CA GLY A 289 23.13 15.73 -8.69
C GLY A 289 24.34 14.90 -9.14
N ALA A 290 24.43 13.65 -8.66
CA ALA A 290 25.49 12.72 -9.03
C ALA A 290 25.50 12.38 -10.53
N LEU A 291 24.31 12.25 -11.15
CA LEU A 291 24.18 11.97 -12.59
C LEU A 291 24.57 13.16 -13.45
N HIS A 292 24.37 14.39 -12.97
CA HIS A 292 24.79 15.60 -13.68
C HIS A 292 26.31 15.65 -13.86
N GLU A 293 27.08 15.26 -12.84
CA GLU A 293 28.54 15.18 -12.93
C GLU A 293 29.03 14.04 -13.82
N ALA A 294 28.27 12.95 -13.90
CA ALA A 294 28.65 11.75 -14.65
C ALA A 294 28.41 11.86 -16.18
N ILE A 295 27.52 12.76 -16.63
CA ILE A 295 27.12 12.86 -18.03
C ILE A 295 27.79 14.09 -18.67
N PRO A 296 28.42 13.95 -19.85
CA PRO A 296 28.99 15.09 -20.57
C PRO A 296 27.96 16.21 -20.78
N SER A 297 28.37 17.45 -20.55
CA SER A 297 27.50 18.63 -20.53
C SER A 297 26.64 18.81 -21.80
N GLY A 298 27.12 18.37 -22.96
CA GLY A 298 26.38 18.41 -24.23
C GLY A 298 25.26 17.36 -24.38
N MET A 299 25.26 16.29 -23.58
CA MET A 299 24.27 15.20 -23.67
C MET A 299 23.16 15.30 -22.61
N PHE A 300 23.37 16.07 -21.54
CA PHE A 300 22.41 16.17 -20.44
C PHE A 300 21.04 16.70 -20.88
N LEU A 301 21.01 17.81 -21.64
CA LEU A 301 19.76 18.42 -22.11
C LEU A 301 18.97 17.54 -23.09
N PRO A 302 19.59 16.93 -24.13
CA PRO A 302 18.93 15.95 -24.99
C PRO A 302 18.32 14.76 -24.24
N LEU A 303 19.02 14.25 -23.22
CA LEU A 303 18.52 13.14 -22.41
C LEU A 303 17.35 13.55 -21.51
N MET A 304 17.39 14.76 -20.93
CA MET A 304 16.25 15.31 -20.19
C MET A 304 15.02 15.46 -21.09
N LEU A 305 15.19 15.94 -22.33
CA LEU A 305 14.10 16.00 -23.30
C LEU A 305 13.55 14.61 -23.65
N SER A 306 14.43 13.62 -23.76
CA SER A 306 14.03 12.22 -23.94
C SER A 306 13.22 11.71 -22.73
N GLY A 307 13.62 12.09 -21.51
CA GLY A 307 12.86 11.86 -20.29
C GLY A 307 11.47 12.48 -20.31
N VAL A 308 11.34 13.73 -20.76
CA VAL A 308 10.05 14.40 -20.94
C VAL A 308 9.19 13.68 -21.98
N LEU A 309 9.77 13.30 -23.11
CA LEU A 309 9.06 12.54 -24.16
C LEU A 309 8.51 11.22 -23.61
N VAL A 310 9.34 10.43 -22.94
CA VAL A 310 8.93 9.16 -22.31
C VAL A 310 7.85 9.39 -21.26
N SER A 311 7.95 10.47 -20.47
CA SER A 311 6.92 10.85 -19.50
C SER A 311 5.58 11.12 -20.18
N VAL A 312 5.58 11.92 -21.25
CA VAL A 312 4.39 12.24 -22.02
C VAL A 312 3.79 10.98 -22.62
N THR A 313 4.60 10.10 -23.22
CA THR A 313 4.15 8.81 -23.74
C THR A 313 3.44 8.00 -22.66
N ALA A 314 4.06 7.85 -21.50
CA ALA A 314 3.52 7.05 -20.42
C ALA A 314 2.26 7.66 -19.78
N ILE A 315 2.11 8.99 -19.79
CA ILE A 315 0.89 9.70 -19.36
C ILE A 315 -0.24 9.51 -20.39
N VAL A 316 0.06 9.68 -21.68
CA VAL A 316 -0.92 9.55 -22.76
C VAL A 316 -1.45 8.11 -22.84
N VAL A 317 -0.56 7.12 -22.75
CA VAL A 317 -0.96 5.70 -22.74
C VAL A 317 -1.94 5.43 -21.60
N ARG A 318 -1.65 5.94 -20.39
CA ARG A 318 -2.55 5.78 -19.23
C ARG A 318 -3.90 6.47 -19.45
N LEU A 319 -3.91 7.71 -19.95
CA LEU A 319 -5.13 8.46 -20.24
C LEU A 319 -6.02 7.80 -21.30
N ILE A 320 -5.42 7.11 -22.26
CA ILE A 320 -6.16 6.33 -23.28
C ILE A 320 -6.60 4.99 -22.73
N TRP A 321 -5.73 4.28 -21.99
CA TRP A 321 -6.00 2.94 -21.52
C TRP A 321 -7.11 2.88 -20.48
N VAL A 322 -7.14 3.79 -19.50
CA VAL A 322 -8.15 3.77 -18.43
C VAL A 322 -9.60 3.80 -18.95
N PRO A 323 -10.01 4.71 -19.85
CA PRO A 323 -11.35 4.67 -20.42
C PRO A 323 -11.58 3.42 -21.29
N LEU A 324 -10.58 2.94 -22.03
CA LEU A 324 -10.70 1.69 -22.80
C LEU A 324 -10.92 0.47 -21.90
N ALA A 325 -10.15 0.34 -20.82
CA ALA A 325 -10.27 -0.73 -19.83
C ALA A 325 -11.62 -0.69 -19.11
N ALA A 326 -12.23 0.49 -18.95
CA ALA A 326 -13.58 0.62 -18.44
C ALA A 326 -14.65 0.26 -19.49
N TRP A 327 -14.45 0.66 -20.75
CA TRP A 327 -15.46 0.55 -21.81
C TRP A 327 -15.52 -0.84 -22.46
N ILE A 328 -14.36 -1.42 -22.85
CA ILE A 328 -14.27 -2.67 -23.62
C ILE A 328 -15.01 -3.84 -22.92
N PRO A 329 -14.78 -4.13 -21.62
CA PRO A 329 -15.46 -5.25 -20.97
C PRO A 329 -16.99 -5.09 -20.92
N ARG A 330 -17.48 -3.84 -20.81
CA ARG A 330 -18.91 -3.51 -20.77
C ARG A 330 -19.57 -3.53 -22.14
N LEU A 331 -18.78 -3.40 -23.21
CA LEU A 331 -19.25 -3.62 -24.58
C LEU A 331 -19.47 -5.11 -24.84
N LEU A 332 -18.53 -5.96 -24.36
CA LEU A 332 -18.54 -7.41 -24.59
C LEU A 332 -19.52 -8.17 -23.68
N SER A 333 -19.84 -7.66 -22.49
CA SER A 333 -20.73 -8.34 -21.53
C SER A 333 -21.93 -7.47 -21.11
N PRO A 334 -23.15 -7.79 -21.58
CA PRO A 334 -24.36 -7.07 -21.16
C PRO A 334 -24.70 -7.33 -19.68
N SER A 335 -24.41 -8.52 -19.15
CA SER A 335 -24.57 -8.83 -17.72
C SER A 335 -23.71 -7.93 -16.85
N LEU A 336 -22.50 -7.62 -17.31
CA LEU A 336 -21.60 -6.71 -16.61
C LEU A 336 -22.13 -5.27 -16.61
N ARG A 337 -22.68 -4.80 -17.73
CA ARG A 337 -23.26 -3.46 -17.84
C ARG A 337 -24.40 -3.24 -16.85
N ALA A 338 -25.17 -4.29 -16.56
CA ALA A 338 -26.25 -4.24 -15.57
C ALA A 338 -25.74 -4.24 -14.11
N ARG A 339 -24.65 -4.98 -13.82
CA ARG A 339 -24.11 -5.13 -12.45
C ARG A 339 -23.12 -4.04 -12.04
N ASP A 340 -22.37 -3.46 -12.98
CA ASP A 340 -21.29 -2.50 -12.74
C ASP A 340 -21.41 -1.34 -13.75
N PRO A 341 -22.26 -0.31 -13.47
CA PRO A 341 -22.50 0.79 -14.39
C PRO A 341 -21.21 1.54 -14.74
N MET A 342 -21.23 2.27 -15.86
CA MET A 342 -20.07 3.04 -16.33
C MET A 342 -19.72 4.11 -15.28
N PRO A 343 -18.46 4.18 -14.81
CA PRO A 343 -18.02 5.28 -13.96
C PRO A 343 -18.17 6.60 -14.69
N HIS A 344 -18.45 7.67 -13.95
CA HIS A 344 -18.49 9.01 -14.52
C HIS A 344 -17.12 9.38 -15.11
N TRP A 345 -17.10 10.17 -16.19
CA TRP A 345 -15.86 10.48 -16.92
C TRP A 345 -14.78 11.14 -16.03
N SER A 346 -15.20 11.92 -15.03
CA SER A 346 -14.29 12.57 -14.08
C SER A 346 -13.51 11.57 -13.22
N VAL A 347 -14.13 10.43 -12.89
CA VAL A 347 -13.46 9.32 -12.19
C VAL A 347 -12.42 8.66 -13.08
N LEU A 348 -12.79 8.38 -14.34
CA LEU A 348 -11.87 7.78 -15.32
C LEU A 348 -10.68 8.71 -15.60
N PHE A 349 -10.93 10.01 -15.72
CA PHE A 349 -9.88 11.00 -15.93
C PHE A 349 -8.92 11.07 -14.73
N ILE A 350 -9.43 11.06 -13.50
CA ILE A 350 -8.58 11.09 -12.31
C ILE A 350 -7.77 9.80 -12.15
N ILE A 351 -8.35 8.61 -12.41
CA ILE A 351 -7.59 7.36 -12.43
C ILE A 351 -6.50 7.40 -13.52
N GLY A 352 -6.83 7.97 -14.69
CA GLY A 352 -5.88 8.20 -15.77
C GLY A 352 -4.74 9.17 -15.42
N TRP A 353 -5.04 10.21 -14.64
CA TRP A 353 -4.08 11.23 -14.23
C TRP A 353 -3.21 10.83 -13.03
N THR A 354 -3.67 9.89 -12.20
CA THR A 354 -3.01 9.41 -10.97
C THR A 354 -1.92 8.38 -11.26
N GLY A 355 -0.95 8.74 -12.11
CA GLY A 355 0.14 7.87 -12.55
C GLY A 355 1.52 8.28 -12.05
N MET A 356 1.67 8.76 -10.82
CA MET A 356 3.00 9.19 -10.32
C MET A 356 3.95 7.99 -10.28
N ARG A 357 5.19 8.11 -10.77
CA ARG A 357 6.19 7.03 -10.68
C ARG A 357 6.98 7.18 -9.38
N GLY A 358 7.46 6.07 -8.83
CA GLY A 358 8.10 6.08 -7.53
C GLY A 358 9.28 5.13 -7.40
N ILE A 359 9.36 4.54 -6.22
CA ILE A 359 10.52 3.85 -5.66
C ILE A 359 11.01 2.69 -6.53
N VAL A 360 10.08 1.85 -7.00
CA VAL A 360 10.39 0.62 -7.73
C VAL A 360 11.05 0.93 -9.07
N SER A 361 10.61 1.99 -9.76
CA SER A 361 11.26 2.47 -10.99
C SER A 361 12.71 2.85 -10.75
N LEU A 362 13.02 3.57 -9.66
CA LEU A 362 14.41 3.92 -9.37
C LEU A 362 15.25 2.69 -9.03
N ALA A 363 14.74 1.82 -8.16
CA ALA A 363 15.43 0.60 -7.76
C ALA A 363 15.79 -0.27 -8.98
N ALA A 364 14.82 -0.47 -9.89
CA ALA A 364 15.02 -1.22 -11.11
C ALA A 364 16.01 -0.56 -12.09
N ALA A 365 16.02 0.78 -12.19
CA ALA A 365 17.00 1.49 -13.00
C ALA A 365 18.43 1.33 -12.46
N LEU A 366 18.61 1.42 -11.15
CA LEU A 366 19.91 1.23 -10.50
C LEU A 366 20.40 -0.22 -10.58
N ALA A 367 19.45 -1.17 -10.55
CA ALA A 367 19.70 -2.61 -10.69
C ALA A 367 20.24 -3.03 -12.05
N LEU A 368 20.23 -2.15 -13.06
CA LEU A 368 20.81 -2.47 -14.36
C LEU A 368 22.27 -2.91 -14.19
N PRO A 369 22.65 -4.09 -14.74
CA PRO A 369 24.00 -4.59 -14.64
C PRO A 369 25.03 -3.58 -15.11
N LEU A 370 26.21 -3.56 -14.50
CA LEU A 370 27.31 -2.73 -14.98
C LEU A 370 27.89 -3.27 -16.28
N THR A 371 27.91 -4.59 -16.44
CA THR A 371 28.48 -5.29 -17.58
C THR A 371 27.52 -6.37 -18.11
N THR A 372 27.68 -6.69 -19.39
CA THR A 372 27.04 -7.81 -20.08
C THR A 372 27.84 -9.10 -19.86
N ALA A 373 27.28 -10.26 -20.26
CA ALA A 373 27.97 -11.55 -20.14
C ALA A 373 29.28 -11.61 -20.96
N ALA A 374 29.39 -10.78 -21.99
CA ALA A 374 30.60 -10.59 -22.79
C ALA A 374 31.66 -9.70 -22.13
N GLY A 375 31.42 -9.19 -20.91
CA GLY A 375 32.30 -8.27 -20.19
C GLY A 375 32.25 -6.81 -20.65
N ALA A 376 31.49 -6.49 -21.71
CA ALA A 376 31.30 -5.12 -22.18
C ALA A 376 30.33 -4.34 -21.26
N PRO A 377 30.47 -3.01 -21.12
CA PRO A 377 29.53 -2.18 -20.36
C PRO A 377 28.08 -2.36 -20.84
N PHE A 378 27.12 -2.31 -19.91
CA PHE A 378 25.71 -2.38 -20.29
C PHE A 378 25.34 -1.18 -21.19
N PRO A 379 24.72 -1.43 -22.35
CA PRO A 379 24.45 -0.38 -23.33
C PRO A 379 23.46 0.65 -22.77
N PHE A 380 23.79 1.93 -22.90
CA PHE A 380 22.93 3.06 -22.53
C PHE A 380 22.49 3.09 -21.05
N ARG A 381 23.25 2.49 -20.13
CA ARG A 381 22.86 2.39 -18.71
C ARG A 381 22.62 3.75 -18.06
N ALA A 382 23.56 4.69 -18.23
CA ALA A 382 23.47 6.02 -17.60
C ALA A 382 22.29 6.81 -18.16
N GLU A 383 22.00 6.62 -19.45
CA GLU A 383 20.93 7.25 -20.18
C GLU A 383 19.57 6.72 -19.71
N ILE A 384 19.42 5.40 -19.55
CA ILE A 384 18.20 4.79 -18.99
C ILE A 384 17.96 5.29 -17.56
N ILE A 385 19.00 5.40 -16.73
CA ILE A 385 18.88 5.92 -15.36
C ILE A 385 18.43 7.39 -15.37
N LEU A 386 19.07 8.25 -16.18
CA LEU A 386 18.70 9.67 -16.26
C LEU A 386 17.28 9.89 -16.82
N ILE A 387 16.88 9.11 -17.83
CA ILE A 387 15.53 9.15 -18.39
C ILE A 387 14.52 8.70 -17.35
N THR A 388 14.77 7.58 -16.65
CA THR A 388 13.90 7.09 -15.57
C THR A 388 13.74 8.14 -14.49
N PHE A 389 14.84 8.76 -14.08
CA PHE A 389 14.82 9.83 -13.10
C PHE A 389 13.97 11.01 -13.58
N SER A 390 14.17 11.44 -14.82
CA SER A 390 13.40 12.53 -15.42
C SER A 390 11.90 12.22 -15.44
N VAL A 391 11.52 10.96 -15.68
CA VAL A 391 10.13 10.49 -15.62
C VAL A 391 9.57 10.52 -14.20
N ILE A 392 10.33 10.05 -13.22
CA ILE A 392 9.93 10.12 -11.80
C ILE A 392 9.70 11.57 -11.41
N LEU A 393 10.65 12.46 -11.68
CA LEU A 393 10.54 13.89 -11.34
C LEU A 393 9.34 14.54 -12.04
N ALA A 394 9.20 14.34 -13.36
CA ALA A 394 8.11 14.94 -14.13
C ALA A 394 6.75 14.47 -13.60
N THR A 395 6.58 13.17 -13.37
CA THR A 395 5.28 12.62 -12.97
C THR A 395 4.96 12.93 -11.51
N LEU A 396 5.92 12.79 -10.61
CA LEU A 396 5.73 13.08 -9.17
C LEU A 396 5.49 14.56 -8.91
N VAL A 397 6.24 15.47 -9.55
CA VAL A 397 6.06 16.92 -9.36
C VAL A 397 4.84 17.42 -10.11
N VAL A 398 4.71 17.14 -11.41
CA VAL A 398 3.61 17.69 -12.22
C VAL A 398 2.28 17.05 -11.84
N GLN A 399 2.19 15.72 -11.80
CA GLN A 399 0.91 15.06 -11.47
C GLN A 399 0.61 15.22 -9.97
N GLY A 400 1.61 15.15 -9.08
CA GLY A 400 1.40 15.32 -7.64
C GLY A 400 0.89 16.71 -7.26
N LEU A 401 1.44 17.78 -7.84
CA LEU A 401 0.96 19.15 -7.57
C LEU A 401 -0.37 19.46 -8.27
N SER A 402 -0.62 18.90 -9.46
CA SER A 402 -1.86 19.14 -10.22
C SER A 402 -3.04 18.28 -9.76
N LEU A 403 -2.82 17.17 -9.06
CA LEU A 403 -3.89 16.27 -8.62
C LEU A 403 -4.87 16.96 -7.67
N ALA A 404 -4.38 17.70 -6.69
CA ALA A 404 -5.23 18.39 -5.72
C ALA A 404 -6.18 19.44 -6.34
N PRO A 405 -5.71 20.40 -7.17
CA PRO A 405 -6.61 21.33 -7.85
C PRO A 405 -7.56 20.61 -8.83
N LEU A 406 -7.11 19.54 -9.49
CA LEU A 406 -7.95 18.76 -10.40
C LEU A 406 -9.12 18.08 -9.68
N ILE A 407 -8.88 17.45 -8.53
CA ILE A 407 -9.94 16.83 -7.71
C ILE A 407 -10.98 17.88 -7.29
N ARG A 408 -10.53 19.05 -6.85
CA ARG A 408 -11.42 20.16 -6.46
C ARG A 408 -12.24 20.68 -7.65
N ALA A 409 -11.62 20.81 -8.83
CA ALA A 409 -12.29 21.28 -10.04
C ALA A 409 -13.36 20.29 -10.52
N LEU A 410 -13.08 18.99 -10.45
CA LEU A 410 -13.99 17.92 -10.87
C LEU A 410 -15.10 17.61 -9.86
N LYS A 411 -15.08 18.24 -8.68
CA LYS A 411 -16.08 18.08 -7.61
C LYS A 411 -16.36 16.61 -7.26
N LEU A 412 -15.34 15.76 -7.35
CA LEU A 412 -15.45 14.39 -6.87
C LEU A 412 -15.58 14.42 -5.35
N LYS A 413 -16.61 13.76 -4.84
CA LYS A 413 -16.86 13.59 -3.41
C LYS A 413 -17.01 12.11 -3.10
N GLU A 414 -16.78 11.78 -1.85
CA GLU A 414 -16.98 10.44 -1.32
C GLU A 414 -18.46 10.03 -1.45
N ASP A 415 -18.71 8.81 -1.95
CA ASP A 415 -20.06 8.34 -2.33
C ASP A 415 -20.91 7.91 -1.11
N GLY A 416 -20.44 8.15 0.12
CA GLY A 416 -21.08 7.75 1.38
C GLY A 416 -21.12 6.24 1.62
N THR A 417 -20.36 5.45 0.85
CA THR A 417 -20.36 3.97 0.96
C THR A 417 -19.90 3.51 2.33
N LEU A 418 -18.79 4.06 2.83
CA LEU A 418 -18.26 3.73 4.15
C LEU A 418 -19.21 4.17 5.27
N GLU A 419 -19.85 5.34 5.15
CA GLU A 419 -20.80 5.84 6.16
C GLU A 419 -22.01 4.91 6.30
N ARG A 420 -22.54 4.39 5.18
CA ARG A 420 -23.66 3.43 5.19
C ARG A 420 -23.27 2.09 5.82
N GLU A 421 -22.11 1.55 5.44
CA GLU A 421 -21.56 0.34 6.05
C GLU A 421 -21.34 0.53 7.57
N GLU A 422 -20.79 1.67 7.96
CA GLU A 422 -20.54 2.03 9.36
C GLU A 422 -21.84 2.13 10.17
N MET A 423 -22.86 2.79 9.62
CA MET A 423 -24.19 2.86 10.27
C MET A 423 -24.79 1.47 10.48
N GLN A 424 -24.78 0.63 9.44
CA GLN A 424 -25.32 -0.73 9.53
C GLN A 424 -24.56 -1.58 10.54
N ALA A 425 -23.23 -1.47 10.58
CA ALA A 425 -22.42 -2.19 11.56
C ALA A 425 -22.64 -1.71 13.00
N ARG A 426 -22.83 -0.41 13.21
CA ARG A 426 -23.13 0.16 14.54
C ARG A 426 -24.48 -0.34 15.07
N GLU A 427 -25.49 -0.42 14.20
CA GLU A 427 -26.80 -0.97 14.55
C GLU A 427 -26.71 -2.44 14.98
N HIS A 428 -26.01 -3.26 14.19
CA HIS A 428 -25.82 -4.69 14.51
C HIS A 428 -24.97 -4.90 15.75
N ALA A 429 -23.93 -4.10 15.96
CA ALA A 429 -23.10 -4.16 17.16
C ALA A 429 -23.94 -3.87 18.41
N ALA A 430 -24.70 -2.77 18.41
CA ALA A 430 -25.56 -2.42 19.52
C ALA A 430 -26.65 -3.48 19.77
N THR A 431 -27.21 -4.05 18.70
CA THR A 431 -28.18 -5.17 18.82
C THR A 431 -27.54 -6.40 19.46
N ALA A 432 -26.31 -6.75 19.07
CA ALA A 432 -25.59 -7.88 19.67
C ALA A 432 -25.23 -7.64 21.15
N ALA A 433 -24.94 -6.39 21.53
CA ALA A 433 -24.75 -6.02 22.92
C ALA A 433 -26.02 -6.23 23.75
N LEU A 434 -27.18 -5.79 23.22
CA LEU A 434 -28.48 -5.99 23.88
C LEU A 434 -28.82 -7.47 24.06
N VAL A 435 -28.61 -8.29 23.02
CA VAL A 435 -28.80 -9.74 23.11
C VAL A 435 -27.89 -10.36 24.18
N ARG A 436 -26.62 -9.94 24.25
CA ARG A 436 -25.70 -10.43 25.28
C ARG A 436 -26.11 -10.02 26.69
N LEU A 437 -26.63 -8.79 26.87
CA LEU A 437 -27.16 -8.35 28.16
C LEU A 437 -28.35 -9.23 28.60
N ASP A 438 -29.23 -9.62 27.68
CA ASP A 438 -30.37 -10.49 27.99
C ASP A 438 -29.93 -11.93 28.34
N GLU A 439 -28.88 -12.44 27.72
CA GLU A 439 -28.28 -13.72 28.10
C GLU A 439 -27.67 -13.67 29.51
N VAL A 440 -26.87 -12.63 29.78
CA VAL A 440 -26.18 -12.44 31.07
C VAL A 440 -27.16 -12.15 32.21
N ALA A 441 -28.30 -11.53 31.93
CA ALA A 441 -29.36 -11.31 32.91
C ALA A 441 -29.86 -12.60 33.57
N ASN A 442 -29.72 -13.74 32.89
CA ASN A 442 -30.12 -15.06 33.41
C ASN A 442 -29.04 -15.72 34.28
N GLU A 443 -27.83 -15.16 34.37
CA GLU A 443 -26.69 -15.74 35.10
C GLU A 443 -26.67 -15.40 36.61
N GLY A 444 -27.63 -14.60 37.10
CA GLY A 444 -27.91 -14.38 38.53
C GLY A 444 -26.90 -13.52 39.31
N TRP A 445 -25.76 -13.17 38.73
CA TRP A 445 -24.76 -12.26 39.29
C TRP A 445 -24.94 -10.76 38.98
N PRO A 446 -25.62 -10.31 37.90
CA PRO A 446 -25.77 -8.89 37.62
C PRO A 446 -26.85 -8.23 38.51
N ILE A 447 -26.58 -6.99 38.93
CA ILE A 447 -27.58 -6.16 39.62
C ILE A 447 -28.56 -5.57 38.56
N PRO A 448 -29.89 -5.68 38.74
CA PRO A 448 -30.88 -5.20 37.77
C PRO A 448 -30.71 -3.72 37.37
N GLU A 449 -30.31 -2.85 38.31
CA GLU A 449 -30.09 -1.43 38.01
C GLU A 449 -28.95 -1.19 37.00
N HIS A 450 -27.87 -1.98 37.06
CA HIS A 450 -26.76 -1.88 36.11
C HIS A 450 -27.13 -2.44 34.72
N LEU A 451 -27.98 -3.47 34.67
CA LEU A 451 -28.52 -3.98 33.41
C LEU A 451 -29.41 -2.94 32.73
N ASP A 452 -30.28 -2.28 33.48
CA ASP A 452 -31.19 -1.27 32.92
C ASP A 452 -30.44 -0.01 32.48
N GLN A 453 -29.42 0.44 33.23
CA GLN A 453 -28.51 1.50 32.78
C GLN A 453 -27.81 1.15 31.46
N MET A 454 -27.36 -0.10 31.29
CA MET A 454 -26.74 -0.55 30.04
C MET A 454 -27.75 -0.69 28.89
N ARG A 455 -28.97 -1.15 29.17
CA ARG A 455 -30.05 -1.19 28.17
C ARG A 455 -30.42 0.21 27.68
N VAL A 456 -30.51 1.20 28.57
CA VAL A 456 -30.74 2.60 28.18
C VAL A 456 -29.58 3.11 27.32
N HIS A 457 -28.33 2.87 27.75
CA HIS A 457 -27.15 3.28 26.99
C HIS A 457 -27.11 2.70 25.55
N TYR A 458 -27.40 1.41 25.38
CA TYR A 458 -27.41 0.77 24.07
C TYR A 458 -28.69 1.03 23.27
N GLY A 459 -29.84 1.17 23.93
CA GLY A 459 -31.11 1.57 23.32
C GLY A 459 -31.04 2.99 22.73
N ASP A 460 -30.42 3.93 23.45
CA ASP A 460 -30.17 5.29 22.97
C ASP A 460 -29.17 5.33 21.81
N ARG A 461 -28.19 4.41 21.76
CA ARG A 461 -27.26 4.28 20.61
C ARG A 461 -27.92 3.78 19.34
N VAL A 462 -28.97 2.96 19.43
CA VAL A 462 -29.78 2.50 18.29
C VAL A 462 -30.70 3.62 17.78
N GLN A 463 -31.06 4.61 18.61
CA GLN A 463 -32.01 5.68 18.25
C GLN A 463 -31.41 7.10 18.06
N ARG A 464 -30.21 7.42 18.58
CA ARG A 464 -29.44 8.71 18.57
C ARG A 464 -30.27 10.02 18.42
N TYR A 465 -30.33 11.00 19.31
CA TYR A 465 -29.53 11.46 20.47
C TYR A 465 -30.50 12.16 21.44
N THR A 466 -30.49 11.87 22.75
CA THR A 466 -30.85 12.88 23.76
C THR A 466 -30.36 12.55 25.17
N LYS A 467 -29.68 13.55 25.74
CA LYS A 467 -29.57 13.94 27.16
C LYS A 467 -28.57 13.24 28.08
N ASP A 468 -27.71 14.11 28.60
CA ASP A 468 -26.95 14.02 29.84
C ASP A 468 -27.75 13.37 30.97
N GLY A 469 -27.13 12.39 31.61
CA GLY A 469 -27.53 11.83 32.89
C GLY A 469 -26.34 11.83 33.83
N THR A 470 -26.50 12.49 34.97
CA THR A 470 -25.55 12.63 36.07
C THR A 470 -25.14 11.28 36.66
N ALA A 471 -23.85 11.11 36.97
CA ALA A 471 -23.29 9.89 37.54
C ALA A 471 -23.75 9.67 39.01
N PRO A 472 -24.21 8.46 39.39
CA PRO A 472 -24.44 8.09 40.78
C PRO A 472 -23.12 7.78 41.51
N GLU A 473 -23.09 8.02 42.82
CA GLU A 473 -21.99 7.63 43.71
C GLU A 473 -21.79 6.11 43.68
N CYS A 474 -20.60 5.65 43.28
CA CYS A 474 -20.30 4.25 43.01
C CYS A 474 -19.51 3.58 44.15
N THR A 475 -20.00 2.43 44.63
CA THR A 475 -19.26 1.51 45.51
C THR A 475 -18.25 0.69 44.70
N ALA A 476 -17.14 0.24 45.29
CA ALA A 476 -16.10 -0.55 44.60
C ALA A 476 -16.65 -1.85 43.95
N GLU A 477 -17.61 -2.50 44.58
CA GLU A 477 -18.25 -3.74 44.08
C GLU A 477 -19.16 -3.48 42.86
N SER A 478 -19.87 -2.34 42.84
CA SER A 478 -20.66 -1.89 41.69
C SER A 478 -19.78 -1.59 40.47
N ILE A 479 -18.55 -1.10 40.70
CA ILE A 479 -17.58 -0.81 39.63
C ILE A 479 -17.10 -2.11 38.98
N GLU A 480 -16.81 -3.16 39.75
CA GLU A 480 -16.38 -4.46 39.20
C GLU A 480 -17.48 -5.16 38.39
N ILE A 481 -18.72 -5.15 38.89
CA ILE A 481 -19.88 -5.72 38.17
C ILE A 481 -20.14 -4.96 36.86
N PHE A 482 -20.07 -3.63 36.90
CA PHE A 482 -20.19 -2.78 35.73
C PHE A 482 -19.08 -3.05 34.70
N GLN A 483 -17.83 -3.12 35.13
CA GLN A 483 -16.69 -3.46 34.26
C GLN A 483 -16.86 -4.83 33.61
N ARG A 484 -17.36 -5.83 34.35
CA ARG A 484 -17.64 -7.16 33.81
C ARG A 484 -18.76 -7.13 32.77
N LEU A 485 -19.86 -6.44 33.03
CA LEU A 485 -20.95 -6.26 32.06
C LEU A 485 -20.45 -5.56 30.79
N ARG A 486 -19.66 -4.50 30.93
CA ARG A 486 -19.03 -3.81 29.79
C ARG A 486 -18.09 -4.70 29.00
N HIS A 487 -17.31 -5.54 29.68
CA HIS A 487 -16.44 -6.48 29.00
C HIS A 487 -17.23 -7.47 28.12
N GLU A 488 -18.33 -8.01 28.65
CA GLU A 488 -19.22 -8.92 27.92
C GLU A 488 -19.85 -8.23 26.70
N THR A 489 -20.39 -7.01 26.86
CA THR A 489 -21.01 -6.29 25.75
C THR A 489 -20.01 -5.87 24.69
N LEU A 490 -18.83 -5.35 25.07
CA LEU A 490 -17.76 -5.00 24.13
C LEU A 490 -17.28 -6.23 23.35
N THR A 491 -17.21 -7.40 24.00
CA THR A 491 -16.85 -8.66 23.34
C THR A 491 -17.93 -9.06 22.33
N ALA A 492 -19.21 -8.93 22.67
CA ALA A 492 -20.33 -9.20 21.77
C ALA A 492 -20.38 -8.24 20.57
N GLU A 493 -20.21 -6.93 20.79
CA GLU A 493 -20.10 -5.92 19.74
C GLU A 493 -18.97 -6.27 18.77
N ARG A 494 -17.80 -6.61 19.30
CA ARG A 494 -16.63 -7.00 18.50
C ARG A 494 -16.89 -8.24 17.67
N LEU A 495 -17.46 -9.29 18.26
CA LEU A 495 -17.80 -10.51 17.53
C LEU A 495 -18.85 -10.26 16.44
N ALA A 496 -19.82 -9.38 16.68
CA ALA A 496 -20.80 -8.98 15.67
C ALA A 496 -20.15 -8.24 14.50
N VAL A 497 -19.30 -7.26 14.78
CA VAL A 497 -18.58 -6.47 13.77
C VAL A 497 -17.61 -7.35 12.97
N ILE A 498 -16.90 -8.28 13.62
CA ILE A 498 -16.06 -9.28 12.93
C ILE A 498 -16.90 -10.20 12.03
N ARG A 499 -18.07 -10.66 12.49
CA ARG A 499 -18.98 -11.50 11.69
C ARG A 499 -19.47 -10.77 10.44
N LEU A 500 -19.95 -9.53 10.57
CA LEU A 500 -20.37 -8.72 9.42
C LEU A 500 -19.26 -8.57 8.38
N ARG A 501 -18.02 -8.38 8.83
CA ARG A 501 -16.86 -8.32 7.93
C ARG A 501 -16.61 -9.67 7.26
N ASN A 502 -16.65 -10.77 8.01
CA ASN A 502 -16.45 -12.12 7.46
C ASN A 502 -17.52 -12.49 6.42
N ASP A 503 -18.75 -12.03 6.63
CA ASP A 503 -19.88 -12.21 5.71
C ASP A 503 -19.82 -11.24 4.52
N GLY A 504 -18.86 -10.31 4.52
CA GLY A 504 -18.63 -9.34 3.46
C GLY A 504 -19.63 -8.16 3.45
N VAL A 505 -20.40 -7.96 4.52
CA VAL A 505 -21.35 -6.85 4.65
C VAL A 505 -20.62 -5.51 4.78
N ILE A 506 -19.53 -5.49 5.55
CA ILE A 506 -18.70 -4.30 5.76
C ILE A 506 -17.26 -4.49 5.28
N SER A 507 -16.61 -3.37 4.93
CA SER A 507 -15.18 -3.29 4.60
C SER A 507 -14.30 -3.44 5.84
N ASP A 508 -13.02 -3.82 5.61
CA ASP A 508 -12.04 -3.88 6.69
C ASP A 508 -11.67 -2.48 7.24
N ASP A 509 -11.91 -1.40 6.48
CA ASP A 509 -11.75 -0.01 6.95
C ASP A 509 -12.81 0.35 7.99
N VAL A 510 -14.08 -0.01 7.73
CA VAL A 510 -15.18 0.19 8.70
C VAL A 510 -14.96 -0.69 9.93
N LEU A 511 -14.56 -1.96 9.74
CA LEU A 511 -14.16 -2.84 10.84
C LEU A 511 -13.10 -2.14 11.71
N HIS A 512 -12.03 -1.63 11.12
CA HIS A 512 -10.95 -0.98 11.85
C HIS A 512 -11.36 0.26 12.61
N ARG A 513 -12.19 1.12 12.02
CA ARG A 513 -12.68 2.31 12.70
C ARG A 513 -13.49 1.93 13.94
N LEU A 514 -14.40 0.96 13.80
CA LEU A 514 -15.21 0.47 14.91
C LEU A 514 -14.39 -0.30 15.94
N GLU A 515 -13.44 -1.14 15.52
CA GLU A 515 -12.50 -1.82 16.42
C GLU A 515 -11.67 -0.81 17.20
N HIS A 516 -11.16 0.24 16.57
CA HIS A 516 -10.41 1.29 17.26
C HIS A 516 -11.26 2.01 18.31
N GLU A 517 -12.51 2.35 17.99
CA GLU A 517 -13.46 2.94 18.96
C GLU A 517 -13.69 2.00 20.16
N LEU A 518 -13.98 0.72 19.89
CA LEU A 518 -14.17 -0.31 20.92
C LEU A 518 -12.91 -0.55 21.75
N ASP A 519 -11.73 -0.47 21.12
CA ASP A 519 -10.43 -0.67 21.76
C ASP A 519 -10.07 0.52 22.68
N VAL A 520 -10.32 1.76 22.23
CA VAL A 520 -10.16 2.97 23.05
C VAL A 520 -11.10 2.93 24.25
N GLU A 521 -12.35 2.51 24.04
CA GLU A 521 -13.33 2.36 25.13
C GLU A 521 -12.92 1.27 26.12
N ALA A 522 -12.44 0.11 25.63
CA ALA A 522 -11.93 -0.96 26.49
C ALA A 522 -10.71 -0.52 27.31
N LEU A 523 -9.84 0.31 26.74
CA LEU A 523 -8.67 0.88 27.42
C LEU A 523 -9.05 1.88 28.52
N GLN A 524 -10.02 2.77 28.24
CA GLN A 524 -10.53 3.71 29.24
C GLN A 524 -11.13 3.01 30.46
N LEU A 525 -11.68 1.81 30.27
CA LEU A 525 -12.28 1.00 31.32
C LEU A 525 -11.28 0.06 32.03
N GLY A 526 -10.01 0.02 31.61
CA GLY A 526 -8.99 -0.86 32.20
C GLY A 526 -9.12 -2.35 31.83
N ILE A 527 -9.86 -2.68 30.76
CA ILE A 527 -10.24 -4.05 30.38
C ILE A 527 -9.23 -4.69 29.37
N GLY A 528 -8.19 -3.94 28.97
CA GLY A 528 -7.40 -4.11 27.74
C GLY A 528 -6.58 -5.39 27.50
N GLU A 529 -6.66 -6.45 28.33
CA GLU A 529 -5.73 -7.59 28.25
C GLU A 529 -6.33 -8.92 27.73
N ARG A 530 -7.65 -9.09 27.68
CA ARG A 530 -8.22 -10.40 27.30
C ARG A 530 -8.47 -10.53 25.79
N ARG A 531 -7.79 -11.49 25.16
CA ARG A 531 -8.10 -11.94 23.79
C ARG A 531 -9.51 -12.52 23.72
N VAL A 532 -10.16 -12.37 22.57
CA VAL A 532 -11.40 -13.09 22.28
C VAL A 532 -11.06 -14.58 22.22
N SER A 533 -11.43 -15.35 23.24
CA SER A 533 -11.35 -16.81 23.15
C SER A 533 -12.38 -17.27 22.13
N SER A 534 -11.96 -17.96 21.07
CA SER A 534 -12.89 -18.69 20.22
C SER A 534 -13.51 -19.83 21.04
N GLY A 535 -14.64 -19.56 21.68
CA GLY A 535 -15.50 -20.61 22.24
C GLY A 535 -16.05 -21.43 21.09
N GLY A 536 -15.60 -22.68 20.97
CA GLY A 536 -16.03 -23.57 19.90
C GLY A 536 -15.11 -24.76 19.68
N ASP A 537 -14.75 -25.45 20.75
CA ASP A 537 -14.39 -26.87 20.68
C ASP A 537 -14.68 -27.50 22.04
N ASN A 538 -15.97 -27.74 22.30
CA ASN A 538 -16.38 -28.69 23.33
C ASN A 538 -17.14 -29.78 22.57
N SER A 539 -16.37 -30.71 22.03
CA SER A 539 -16.87 -31.99 21.53
C SER A 539 -17.34 -32.81 22.73
N GLY A 540 -18.65 -33.04 22.78
CA GLY A 540 -19.23 -34.26 23.34
C GLY A 540 -19.41 -35.27 22.22
#